data_AF-A0A258KFE7-F1
#
_entry.id   AF-A0A258KFE7-F1
#
_cell.length_a   1.000
_cell.length_b   1.000
_cell.length_c   1.000
_cell.angle_alpha   90.00
_cell.angle_beta   90.00
_cell.angle_gamma   90.00
#
_symmetry.space_group_name_H-M   'P 1'
#
loop_
_entity.id
_entity.type
_entity.pdbx_description
1 polymer ?
#
loop_
_entity_poly.entity_id
_entity_poly.type
_entity_poly.pdbx_seq_one_letter_code
_entity_poly.pdbx_strand_id
1 'polypeptide(L)' 'MKAKKPAMEKCYGVSMAGKNDCAAGAGTSCAGTSKVDYQGNAWTYVAKGTCTTIKTPKGMGSLTPKM' A
#
# COMPACT_ATOMS: atom_id res chain seq x y z
N MET A 1 -27.31 10.89 -2.66
CA MET A 1 -26.12 10.50 -1.88
C MET A 1 -25.36 9.46 -2.67
N LYS A 2 -24.23 9.81 -3.31
CA LYS A 2 -23.49 8.87 -4.16
C LYS A 2 -22.78 7.86 -3.26
N ALA A 3 -23.34 6.66 -3.14
CA ALA A 3 -22.61 5.49 -2.66
C ALA A 3 -21.50 5.18 -3.67
N LYS A 4 -20.40 5.90 -3.55
CA LYS A 4 -19.19 5.73 -4.36
C LYS A 4 -18.69 4.33 -3.98
N LYS A 5 -18.77 3.36 -4.90
CA LYS A 5 -18.07 2.07 -4.76
C LYS A 5 -16.68 2.37 -4.19
N PRO A 6 -16.17 1.64 -3.17
CA PRO A 6 -14.84 1.90 -2.65
C PRO A 6 -13.87 1.64 -3.79
N ALA A 7 -13.53 2.69 -4.55
CA ALA A 7 -12.43 2.63 -5.48
C ALA A 7 -11.25 2.23 -4.61
N MET A 8 -10.56 1.15 -4.91
CA MET A 8 -9.37 0.80 -4.15
C MET A 8 -8.19 1.56 -4.76
N GLU A 9 -7.31 2.07 -3.93
CA GLU A 9 -6.08 2.73 -4.35
C GLU A 9 -4.87 1.98 -3.82
N LYS A 10 -3.77 2.02 -4.57
CA LYS A 10 -2.50 1.47 -4.11
C LYS A 10 -1.92 2.44 -3.10
N CYS A 11 -1.70 1.96 -1.89
CA CYS A 11 -1.08 2.75 -0.85
C CYS A 11 0.28 2.18 -0.48
N TYR A 12 1.31 2.97 -0.71
CA TYR A 12 2.71 2.63 -0.48
C TYR A 12 3.14 3.02 0.93
N GLY A 13 4.03 2.23 1.52
CA GLY A 13 4.57 2.49 2.87
C GLY A 13 3.56 2.26 3.99
N VAL A 14 2.46 1.54 3.75
CA VAL A 14 1.47 1.16 4.78
C VAL A 14 1.45 -0.32 5.11
N SER A 15 2.00 -1.16 4.24
CA SER A 15 2.10 -2.60 4.47
C SER A 15 3.12 -2.94 5.54
N MET A 16 2.80 -3.94 6.37
CA MET A 16 3.77 -4.57 7.26
C MET A 16 4.70 -5.53 6.49
N ALA A 17 5.80 -5.93 7.13
CA ALA A 17 6.68 -6.97 6.62
C ALA A 17 5.87 -8.24 6.32
N GLY A 18 6.07 -8.82 5.14
CA GLY A 18 5.37 -10.03 4.72
C GLY A 18 3.89 -9.86 4.36
N LYS A 19 3.31 -8.66 4.47
CA LYS A 19 1.84 -8.43 4.35
C LYS A 19 1.45 -7.39 3.31
N ASN A 20 2.28 -7.15 2.31
CA ASN A 20 2.01 -6.20 1.23
C ASN A 20 1.34 -6.90 0.03
N ASP A 21 0.42 -6.21 -0.65
CA ASP A 21 -0.23 -6.67 -1.89
C ASP A 21 0.58 -6.32 -3.15
N CYS A 22 1.85 -5.95 -3.01
CA CYS A 22 2.60 -5.37 -4.11
C CYS A 22 2.66 -6.33 -5.33
N ALA A 23 2.83 -5.76 -6.53
CA ALA A 23 3.12 -6.48 -7.75
C ALA A 23 4.62 -6.29 -8.03
N ALA A 24 5.46 -7.23 -7.61
CA ALA A 24 6.87 -7.25 -7.95
C ALA A 24 7.02 -7.77 -9.39
N GLY A 25 6.81 -6.87 -10.35
CA GLY A 25 7.10 -7.14 -11.76
C GLY A 25 6.27 -8.25 -12.42
N ALA A 26 6.40 -8.36 -13.74
CA ALA A 26 5.75 -9.41 -14.52
C ALA A 26 6.37 -10.77 -14.18
N GLY A 27 5.69 -11.56 -13.33
CA GLY A 27 6.06 -12.95 -13.02
C GLY A 27 6.19 -13.30 -11.54
N THR A 28 6.10 -12.34 -10.60
CA THR A 28 6.32 -12.62 -9.17
C THR A 28 5.10 -12.25 -8.32
N SER A 29 4.50 -13.25 -7.68
CA SER A 29 3.50 -13.03 -6.61
C SER A 29 4.19 -12.33 -5.45
N CYS A 30 3.81 -11.08 -5.20
CA CYS A 30 4.52 -10.20 -4.28
C CYS A 30 3.77 -9.95 -2.97
N ALA A 31 2.76 -10.78 -2.72
CA ALA A 31 2.34 -11.11 -1.37
C ALA A 31 3.56 -11.57 -0.55
N GLY A 32 4.05 -10.68 0.30
CA GLY A 32 5.09 -11.00 1.28
C GLY A 32 6.53 -10.65 0.95
N THR A 33 6.80 -9.83 -0.07
CA THR A 33 8.18 -9.38 -0.35
C THR A 33 8.64 -8.22 0.51
N SER A 34 7.72 -7.55 1.24
CA SER A 34 8.11 -6.49 2.18
C SER A 34 8.96 -7.14 3.26
N LYS A 35 10.27 -6.86 3.27
CA LYS A 35 11.20 -7.37 4.29
C LYS A 35 11.10 -6.56 5.58
N VAL A 36 10.65 -5.32 5.48
CA VAL A 36 10.50 -4.40 6.60
C VAL A 36 9.08 -3.85 6.65
N ASP A 37 8.65 -3.42 7.83
CA ASP A 37 7.40 -2.68 7.97
C ASP A 37 7.49 -1.32 7.26
N TYR A 38 6.38 -0.94 6.62
CA TYR A 38 6.19 0.34 5.95
C TYR A 38 7.25 0.62 4.88
N GLN A 39 7.61 -0.42 4.14
CA GLN A 39 8.60 -0.33 3.07
C GLN A 39 8.06 0.60 1.96
N GLY A 40 8.84 1.61 1.56
CA GLY A 40 8.38 2.67 0.64
C GLY A 40 7.99 2.18 -0.76
N ASN A 41 8.56 1.06 -1.19
CA ASN A 41 8.23 0.38 -2.46
C ASN A 41 7.14 -0.70 -2.32
N ALA A 42 6.72 -1.03 -1.09
CA ALA A 42 5.67 -1.99 -0.82
C ALA A 42 4.33 -1.25 -0.68
N TRP A 43 3.31 -1.78 -1.34
CA TRP A 43 1.97 -1.22 -1.32
C TRP A 43 0.90 -2.24 -0.96
N THR A 44 -0.23 -1.73 -0.49
CA THR A 44 -1.44 -2.49 -0.12
C THR A 44 -2.63 -1.85 -0.83
N TYR A 45 -3.65 -2.63 -1.19
CA TYR A 45 -4.90 -2.06 -1.68
C TYR A 45 -5.73 -1.54 -0.50
N VAL A 46 -6.01 -0.25 -0.50
CA VAL A 46 -6.84 0.40 0.53
C VAL A 46 -7.99 1.16 -0.12
N ALA A 47 -9.01 1.52 0.65
CA ALA A 47 -10.09 2.33 0.12
C ALA A 47 -9.58 3.70 -0.35
N LYS A 48 -10.06 4.18 -1.49
CA LYS A 48 -9.62 5.44 -2.10
C LYS A 48 -9.94 6.61 -1.20
N GLY A 49 -8.94 7.44 -0.96
CA GLY A 49 -8.98 8.54 0.00
C GLY A 49 -8.55 8.15 1.40
N THR A 50 -8.28 6.87 1.69
CA THR A 50 -7.75 6.46 3.01
C THR A 50 -6.24 6.33 3.01
N CYS A 51 -5.57 6.22 1.86
CA CYS A 51 -4.12 6.03 1.85
C CYS A 51 -3.36 7.14 2.59
N THR A 52 -3.71 8.40 2.31
CA THR A 52 -3.10 9.56 2.97
C THR A 52 -3.59 9.76 4.40
N THR A 53 -4.67 9.09 4.80
CA THR A 53 -5.18 9.13 6.19
C THR A 53 -4.60 7.99 7.04
N ILE A 54 -4.02 6.97 6.41
CA ILE A 54 -3.36 5.87 7.12
C ILE A 54 -2.05 6.40 7.69
N LYS A 55 -2.01 6.50 9.02
CA LYS A 55 -0.82 6.87 9.78
C LYS A 55 -0.05 5.62 10.17
N THR A 56 1.22 5.59 9.81
CA THR A 56 2.15 4.53 10.17
C THR A 56 3.26 5.09 11.07
N PRO A 57 3.93 4.25 11.87
CA PRO A 57 5.13 4.60 12.61
C PRO A 57 6.24 5.24 11.76
N LYS A 58 6.29 4.95 10.45
CA LYS A 58 7.30 5.48 9.52
C LYS A 58 6.84 6.75 8.78
N GLY A 59 5.56 7.11 8.88
CA GLY A 59 4.99 8.28 8.22
C GLY A 59 3.54 8.07 7.78
N MET A 60 3.03 8.92 6.89
CA MET A 60 1.74 8.69 6.27
C MET A 60 1.89 7.80 5.02
N GLY A 61 0.84 7.03 4.72
CA GLY A 61 0.74 6.31 3.46
C GLY A 61 0.86 7.23 2.26
N SER A 62 1.44 6.71 1.18
CA SER A 62 1.69 7.48 -0.04
C SER A 62 1.03 6.83 -1.24
N LEU A 63 0.42 7.62 -2.12
CA LEU A 63 -0.17 7.13 -3.38
C LEU A 63 0.90 6.81 -4.43
N THR A 64 2.15 7.18 -4.17
CA THR A 64 3.30 6.99 -5.03
C THR A 64 4.34 6.13 -4.32
N PRO A 65 5.06 5.24 -5.03
CA PRO A 65 6.21 4.55 -4.45
C PRO A 65 7.23 5.56 -3.96
N LYS A 66 7.64 5.42 -2.70
CA LYS A 66 8.83 6.10 -2.19
C LYS A 66 10.03 5.21 -2.50
N MET A 67 10.86 5.70 -3.41
CA MET A 67 12.11 5.07 -3.84
C MET A 67 13.12 5.02 -2.68
#